data_AF-A0A9E3L6G9-F1
#
_entry.id   AF-A0A9E3L6G9-F1
#
_cell.length_a   1.000
_cell.length_b   1.000
_cell.length_c   1.000
_cell.angle_alpha   90.00
_cell.angle_beta   90.00
_cell.angle_gamma   90.00
#
_symmetry.space_group_name_H-M   'P 1'
#
loop_
_entity.id
_entity.type
_entity.pdbx_description
1 polymer ?
#
loop_
_entity_poly.entity_id
_entity_poly.type
_entity_poly.pdbx_seq_one_letter_code
_entity_poly.pdbx_strand_id
1 'polypeptide(L)'
;MPSFSAPLEVTDQNGTTGTIIGPQGVVGSNPAGIIEADSLLLYGPPGLNGGPQRLSLVAEPGVVFVTGDDQTRIRMDATGLIAINDANANNRFSVDATGNLIVSDSNGTPTILLNPQAGTITILGVTFQAQATVTLDPGQGVTLADALGNTATYQASGWTVNGTAGCAINGGDLNVNGNAFVTNNMTVQGDVFLPGADCAEQFEVAGATSLEPGMVVVIDDSGMLRESDQPYDRRVAGVISGAGTCRPGIVLNRHGPDDGKRASVALIGRVFCKVDATMSGIAVGDLLTTSPVPGHAMCASDSRLAFGAVLGKALQPLADGRGLIPILVALQ
;
A
#
# COMPACT_ATOMS: atom_id res chain seq x y z
N MET A 1 -45.26 36.88 22.64
CA MET A 1 -46.00 35.67 22.23
C MET A 1 -46.12 35.69 20.72
N PRO A 2 -45.47 34.79 19.97
CA PRO A 2 -45.76 34.66 18.56
C PRO A 2 -47.11 33.96 18.42
N SER A 3 -48.04 34.57 17.67
CA SER A 3 -49.31 33.97 17.30
C SER A 3 -49.11 33.04 16.11
N PHE A 4 -49.42 31.75 16.27
CA PHE A 4 -49.54 30.82 15.14
C PHE A 4 -50.81 31.15 14.35
N SER A 5 -50.69 31.38 13.04
CA SER A 5 -51.80 31.77 12.15
C SER A 5 -52.23 30.68 11.15
N ALA A 6 -51.67 29.47 11.24
CA ALA A 6 -52.14 28.31 10.47
C ALA A 6 -52.64 27.21 11.44
N PRO A 7 -53.85 26.65 11.23
CA PRO A 7 -54.37 25.59 12.08
C PRO A 7 -53.51 24.33 11.95
N LEU A 8 -53.15 23.72 13.10
CA LEU A 8 -52.53 22.41 13.12
C LEU A 8 -53.60 21.37 12.80
N GLU A 9 -53.59 20.82 11.58
CA GLU A 9 -54.60 19.89 11.09
C GLU A 9 -54.10 18.43 11.17
N VAL A 10 -54.89 17.53 11.77
CA VAL A 10 -54.65 16.09 11.74
C VAL A 10 -55.74 15.44 10.92
N THR A 11 -55.35 14.70 9.89
CA THR A 11 -56.25 14.00 8.99
C THR A 11 -56.22 12.50 9.26
N ASP A 12 -57.38 11.91 9.50
CA ASP A 12 -57.49 10.46 9.65
C ASP A 12 -57.32 9.72 8.31
N GLN A 13 -57.25 8.39 8.38
CA GLN A 13 -57.06 7.53 7.18
C GLN A 13 -58.22 7.60 6.17
N ASN A 14 -59.35 8.21 6.51
CA ASN A 14 -60.51 8.39 5.65
C ASN A 14 -60.55 9.80 5.03
N GLY A 15 -59.52 10.63 5.27
CA GLY A 15 -59.45 12.00 4.76
C GLY A 15 -60.19 13.03 5.61
N THR A 16 -60.61 12.68 6.83
CA THR A 16 -61.32 13.59 7.74
C THR A 16 -60.32 14.41 8.56
N THR A 17 -60.39 15.74 8.48
CA THR A 17 -59.43 16.64 9.11
C THR A 17 -59.98 17.29 10.40
N GLY A 18 -59.19 17.27 11.48
CA GLY A 18 -59.49 17.97 12.75
C GLY A 18 -58.38 18.95 13.14
N THR A 19 -58.73 20.08 13.76
CA THR A 19 -57.80 21.13 14.17
C THR A 19 -57.36 20.97 15.63
N ILE A 20 -56.05 20.91 15.90
CA ILE A 20 -55.48 20.80 17.26
C ILE A 20 -55.31 22.18 17.92
N ILE A 21 -55.03 23.26 17.16
CA ILE A 21 -54.89 24.61 17.72
C ILE A 21 -55.71 25.62 16.90
N GLY A 22 -56.79 26.11 17.49
CA GLY A 22 -57.61 27.26 17.08
C GLY A 22 -58.11 27.99 18.33
N PRO A 23 -58.59 29.25 18.24
CA PRO A 23 -58.95 30.03 19.41
C PRO A 23 -60.08 29.33 20.19
N GLN A 24 -59.76 28.88 21.41
CA GLN A 24 -60.68 28.46 22.48
C GLN A 24 -62.05 27.90 22.04
N GLY A 25 -62.16 26.57 22.03
CA GLY A 25 -63.46 25.88 22.08
C GLY A 25 -63.49 24.57 21.31
N VAL A 26 -63.03 23.47 21.92
CA VAL A 26 -63.37 22.12 21.44
C VAL A 26 -64.38 21.50 22.39
N VAL A 27 -65.65 21.51 21.98
CA VAL A 27 -66.71 20.67 22.56
C VAL A 27 -67.10 19.66 21.48
N GLY A 28 -66.60 18.43 21.59
CA GLY A 28 -66.90 17.35 20.66
C GLY A 28 -66.16 16.06 21.03
N SER A 29 -66.90 14.96 21.11
CA SER A 29 -66.47 13.65 21.59
C SER A 29 -65.58 12.89 20.61
N ASN A 30 -64.33 13.33 20.42
CA ASN A 30 -63.16 12.50 20.11
C ASN A 30 -61.94 13.42 19.92
N PRO A 31 -61.06 13.60 20.93
CA PRO A 31 -59.84 14.36 20.70
C PRO A 31 -58.90 13.52 19.82
N ALA A 32 -58.66 13.97 18.59
CA ALA A 32 -57.66 13.38 17.68
C ALA A 32 -56.20 13.56 18.18
N GLY A 33 -56.01 14.23 19.33
CA GLY A 33 -54.76 14.30 20.07
C GLY A 33 -54.93 15.03 21.39
N ILE A 34 -54.14 14.66 22.40
CA ILE A 34 -54.04 15.36 23.69
C ILE A 34 -52.59 15.86 23.82
N ILE A 35 -52.43 17.09 24.31
CA ILE A 35 -51.13 17.62 24.75
C ILE A 35 -51.04 17.38 26.26
N GLU A 36 -50.11 16.53 26.70
CA GLU A 36 -49.81 16.32 28.13
C GLU A 36 -48.42 16.84 28.44
N ALA A 37 -48.35 17.79 29.37
CA ALA A 37 -47.18 18.41 30.03
C ALA A 37 -45.99 18.81 29.14
N ASP A 38 -45.42 17.91 28.34
CA ASP A 38 -44.29 18.11 27.42
C ASP A 38 -44.36 17.21 26.17
N SER A 39 -45.53 16.66 25.82
CA SER A 39 -45.70 15.66 24.75
C SER A 39 -46.99 15.86 23.96
N LEU A 40 -46.92 15.70 22.63
CA LEU A 40 -48.09 15.58 21.75
C LEU A 40 -48.38 14.09 21.51
N LEU A 41 -49.47 13.58 22.09
CA LEU A 41 -49.93 12.20 21.93
C LEU A 41 -51.06 12.16 20.90
N LEU A 42 -50.83 11.43 19.80
CA LEU A 42 -51.86 11.16 18.79
C LEU A 42 -52.51 9.80 19.09
N TYR A 43 -53.84 9.78 19.16
CA TYR A 43 -54.61 8.56 19.41
C TYR A 43 -55.35 8.14 18.15
N GLY A 44 -55.33 6.85 17.85
CA GLY A 44 -56.25 6.22 16.90
C GLY A 44 -57.53 5.79 17.62
N PRO A 45 -58.69 5.71 16.93
CA PRO A 45 -59.95 5.35 17.56
C PRO A 45 -59.88 3.94 18.19
N PRO A 46 -60.57 3.71 19.32
CA PRO A 46 -60.61 2.40 19.95
C PRO A 46 -61.48 1.45 19.13
N GLY A 47 -60.83 0.54 18.41
CA GLY A 47 -61.47 -0.55 17.68
C GLY A 47 -61.47 -0.35 16.17
N LEU A 48 -60.95 -1.39 15.49
CA LEU A 48 -60.81 -1.62 14.04
C LEU A 48 -59.46 -1.17 13.45
N ASN A 49 -58.54 -2.15 13.44
CA ASN A 49 -57.38 -2.31 12.55
C ASN A 49 -56.47 -1.10 12.37
N GLY A 50 -55.43 -1.07 13.20
CA GLY A 50 -54.37 -0.08 13.23
C GLY A 50 -53.65 0.10 11.89
N GLY A 51 -54.10 1.10 11.12
CA GLY A 51 -53.27 1.77 10.13
C GLY A 51 -52.33 2.79 10.79
N PRO A 52 -51.22 3.16 10.14
CA PRO A 52 -50.25 4.10 10.70
C PRO A 52 -50.90 5.48 10.89
N GLN A 53 -50.84 6.02 12.11
CA GLN A 53 -51.19 7.40 12.36
C GLN A 53 -50.19 8.32 11.64
N ARG A 54 -50.66 9.39 10.98
CA ARG A 54 -49.84 10.32 10.21
C ARG A 54 -50.01 11.73 10.77
N LEU A 55 -48.91 12.34 11.22
CA LEU A 55 -48.84 13.77 11.50
C LEU A 55 -48.54 14.50 10.19
N SER A 56 -49.48 15.33 9.70
CA SER A 56 -49.34 16.09 8.45
C SER A 56 -49.42 17.58 8.76
N LEU A 57 -48.33 18.31 8.55
CA LEU A 57 -48.28 19.77 8.76
C LEU A 57 -48.44 20.43 7.39
N VAL A 58 -49.67 20.82 7.04
CA VAL A 58 -49.96 21.49 5.76
C VAL A 58 -49.94 23.01 5.99
N ALA A 59 -48.84 23.66 5.61
CA ALA A 59 -48.78 25.11 5.53
C ALA A 59 -48.12 25.52 4.20
N GLU A 60 -48.64 26.55 3.53
CA GLU A 60 -47.91 27.24 2.45
C GLU A 60 -46.52 27.64 2.95
N PRO A 61 -45.48 27.63 2.08
CA PRO A 61 -44.13 27.11 2.37
C PRO A 61 -43.81 27.05 3.87
N GLY A 62 -44.33 26.02 4.54
CA GLY A 62 -44.31 25.91 6.00
C GLY A 62 -42.97 25.42 6.53
N VAL A 63 -42.59 25.92 7.70
CA VAL A 63 -41.44 25.45 8.48
C VAL A 63 -41.94 24.68 9.70
N VAL A 64 -41.44 23.47 9.92
CA VAL A 64 -41.67 22.67 11.12
C VAL A 64 -40.57 22.96 12.12
N PHE A 65 -40.93 23.44 13.31
CA PHE A 65 -40.01 23.67 14.42
C PHE A 65 -40.36 22.79 15.61
N VAL A 66 -39.37 22.08 16.16
CA VAL A 66 -39.42 21.60 17.54
C VAL A 66 -38.60 22.59 18.36
N THR A 67 -39.25 23.30 19.27
CA THR A 67 -38.60 24.28 20.14
C THR A 67 -38.43 23.70 21.54
N GLY A 68 -37.30 24.04 22.16
CA GLY A 68 -37.12 23.96 23.60
C GLY A 68 -36.62 25.33 24.05
N ASP A 69 -36.93 25.78 25.27
CA ASP A 69 -36.33 26.99 25.87
C ASP A 69 -36.30 28.24 24.95
N ASP A 70 -37.37 28.49 24.18
CA ASP A 70 -37.50 29.56 23.18
C ASP A 70 -36.54 29.48 21.97
N GLN A 71 -35.82 28.37 21.81
CA GLN A 71 -34.88 28.10 20.70
C GLN A 71 -35.33 26.91 19.83
N THR A 72 -35.11 27.02 18.52
CA THR A 72 -35.40 25.94 17.57
C THR A 72 -34.36 24.82 17.66
N ARG A 73 -34.77 23.64 18.13
CA ARG A 73 -33.93 22.45 18.25
C ARG A 73 -33.96 21.57 17.01
N ILE A 74 -35.13 21.39 16.38
CA ILE A 74 -35.28 20.70 15.09
C ILE A 74 -36.00 21.63 14.13
N ARG A 75 -35.48 21.77 12.91
CA ARG A 75 -36.03 22.60 11.83
C ARG A 75 -36.21 21.76 10.57
N MET A 76 -37.38 21.84 9.96
CA MET A 76 -37.60 21.39 8.58
C MET A 76 -38.26 22.53 7.82
N ASP A 77 -37.62 23.10 6.79
CA ASP A 77 -38.17 24.26 6.07
C ASP A 77 -38.41 24.01 4.58
N ALA A 78 -39.14 24.95 3.96
CA ALA A 78 -39.50 24.88 2.56
C ALA A 78 -38.30 24.94 1.59
N THR A 79 -37.10 25.24 2.09
CA THR A 79 -35.88 25.15 1.27
C THR A 79 -35.40 23.72 1.11
N GLY A 80 -35.97 22.75 1.84
CA GLY A 80 -35.53 21.36 1.85
C GLY A 80 -34.49 21.05 2.93
N LEU A 81 -34.23 21.99 3.84
CA LEU A 81 -33.34 21.80 4.97
C LEU A 81 -34.03 20.99 6.07
N ILE A 82 -33.37 19.95 6.57
CA ILE A 82 -33.67 19.27 7.83
C ILE A 82 -32.48 19.46 8.74
N ALA A 83 -32.63 20.15 9.88
CA ALA A 83 -31.53 20.49 10.76
C ALA A 83 -31.83 20.27 12.24
N ILE A 84 -30.80 19.90 13.00
CA ILE A 84 -30.76 19.93 14.47
C ILE A 84 -29.82 21.07 14.87
N ASN A 85 -30.30 21.99 15.71
CA ASN A 85 -29.51 23.15 16.15
C ASN A 85 -29.17 23.07 17.64
N ASP A 86 -28.02 23.65 18.01
CA ASP A 86 -27.64 23.86 19.41
C ASP A 86 -28.34 25.08 20.03
N ALA A 87 -28.01 25.39 21.28
CA ALA A 87 -28.63 26.49 22.03
C ALA A 87 -28.27 27.88 21.47
N ASN A 88 -27.24 27.97 20.62
CA ASN A 88 -26.82 29.19 19.96
C ASN A 88 -27.38 29.29 18.52
N ALA A 89 -28.35 28.43 18.18
CA ALA A 89 -28.91 28.29 16.84
C ALA A 89 -27.91 27.85 15.76
N ASN A 90 -26.77 27.26 16.14
CA ASN A 90 -25.85 26.68 15.17
C ASN A 90 -26.34 25.31 14.72
N ASN A 91 -26.38 25.06 13.41
CA ASN A 91 -26.70 23.75 12.85
C ASN A 91 -25.61 22.76 13.26
N ARG A 92 -25.98 21.69 13.98
CA ARG A 92 -25.07 20.62 14.40
C ARG A 92 -25.12 19.41 13.49
N PHE A 93 -26.30 19.14 12.95
CA PHE A 93 -26.56 18.09 11.99
C PHE A 93 -27.57 18.63 10.99
N SER A 94 -27.30 18.56 9.70
CA SER A 94 -28.27 18.96 8.69
C SER A 94 -28.18 18.15 7.42
N VAL A 95 -29.33 17.95 6.77
CA VAL A 95 -29.45 17.52 5.38
C VAL A 95 -30.05 18.67 4.59
N ASP A 96 -29.39 19.08 3.51
CA ASP A 96 -29.90 20.12 2.62
C ASP A 96 -30.70 19.54 1.42
N ALA A 97 -31.28 20.44 0.62
CA ALA A 97 -32.10 20.08 -0.55
C ALA A 97 -31.35 19.29 -1.63
N THR A 98 -30.02 19.39 -1.66
CA THR A 98 -29.17 18.68 -2.63
C THR A 98 -28.74 17.30 -2.12
N GLY A 99 -29.11 16.97 -0.88
CA GLY A 99 -28.79 15.73 -0.20
C GLY A 99 -27.47 15.75 0.54
N ASN A 100 -26.84 16.92 0.71
CA ASN A 100 -25.60 16.98 1.49
C ASN A 100 -25.93 16.74 2.96
N LEU A 101 -25.22 15.79 3.58
CA LEU A 101 -25.30 15.55 5.01
C LEU A 101 -24.11 16.20 5.70
N ILE A 102 -24.39 17.12 6.64
CA ILE A 102 -23.40 17.98 7.30
C ILE A 102 -23.46 17.74 8.81
N VAL A 103 -22.30 17.54 9.43
CA VAL A 103 -22.10 17.62 10.89
C VAL A 103 -21.14 18.78 11.14
N SER A 104 -21.44 19.64 12.11
CA SER A 104 -20.65 20.83 12.42
C SER A 104 -20.12 20.85 13.86
N ASP A 105 -19.11 21.67 14.13
CA ASP A 105 -18.54 21.95 15.47
C ASP A 105 -19.41 22.93 16.31
N SER A 106 -18.93 23.33 17.50
CA SER A 106 -19.62 24.28 18.39
C SER A 106 -19.76 25.69 17.84
N ASN A 107 -19.03 26.04 16.79
CA ASN A 107 -19.11 27.33 16.13
C ASN A 107 -19.99 27.26 14.86
N GLY A 108 -20.60 26.11 14.57
CA GLY A 108 -21.38 25.89 13.35
C GLY A 108 -20.53 25.63 12.10
N THR A 109 -19.22 25.38 12.26
CA THR A 109 -18.32 25.08 11.14
C THR A 109 -18.45 23.59 10.76
N PRO A 110 -18.66 23.23 9.48
CA PRO A 110 -18.71 21.83 9.06
C PRO A 110 -17.44 21.04 9.42
N THR A 111 -17.62 19.87 10.03
CA THR A 111 -16.57 18.89 10.38
C THR A 111 -16.73 17.55 9.66
N ILE A 112 -17.94 17.18 9.23
CA ILE A 112 -18.17 16.02 8.37
C ILE A 112 -19.16 16.44 7.28
N LEU A 113 -18.82 16.17 6.03
CA LEU A 113 -19.65 16.47 4.87
C LEU A 113 -19.74 15.24 3.97
N LEU A 114 -20.95 14.72 3.76
CA LEU A 114 -21.23 13.77 2.68
C LEU A 114 -21.88 14.55 1.54
N ASN A 115 -21.25 14.55 0.38
CA ASN A 115 -21.74 15.20 -0.83
C ASN A 115 -22.09 14.14 -1.87
N PRO A 116 -23.37 13.75 -2.01
CA PRO A 116 -23.77 12.71 -2.95
C PRO A 116 -23.62 13.14 -4.42
N GLN A 117 -23.64 14.44 -4.73
CA GLN A 117 -23.46 14.94 -6.10
C GLN A 117 -22.01 14.76 -6.57
N ALA A 118 -21.05 14.97 -5.65
CA ALA A 118 -19.63 14.77 -5.90
C ALA A 118 -19.16 13.33 -5.59
N GLY A 119 -19.99 12.52 -4.92
CA GLY A 119 -19.62 11.18 -4.48
C GLY A 119 -18.56 11.16 -3.37
N THR A 120 -18.42 12.24 -2.60
CA THR A 120 -17.35 12.41 -1.63
C THR A 120 -17.84 12.39 -0.19
N ILE A 121 -16.97 11.93 0.71
CA ILE A 121 -17.08 12.13 2.16
C ILE A 121 -15.84 12.88 2.60
N THR A 122 -16.03 14.03 3.24
CA THR A 122 -14.95 14.90 3.74
C THR A 122 -15.05 15.00 5.27
N ILE A 123 -13.92 14.80 5.96
CA ILE A 123 -13.80 15.06 7.39
C ILE A 123 -12.88 16.28 7.57
N LEU A 124 -13.43 17.36 8.13
CA LEU A 124 -12.78 18.66 8.39
C LEU A 124 -12.55 18.83 9.89
N GLY A 125 -11.49 19.55 10.29
CA GLY A 125 -11.25 19.87 11.69
C GLY A 125 -10.80 18.70 12.57
N VAL A 126 -10.39 17.56 11.99
CA VAL A 126 -9.60 16.56 12.71
C VAL A 126 -8.24 17.17 13.04
N THR A 127 -7.89 17.25 14.32
CA THR A 127 -6.59 17.79 14.75
C THR A 127 -5.47 16.80 14.42
N PHE A 128 -4.99 16.88 13.19
CA PHE A 128 -3.58 16.78 12.84
C PHE A 128 -3.22 18.21 12.40
N GLN A 129 -2.26 18.87 13.08
CA GLN A 129 -2.02 20.32 13.02
C GLN A 129 -2.28 20.98 11.63
N ALA A 130 -3.33 21.82 11.53
CA ALA A 130 -3.79 22.63 10.38
C ALA A 130 -4.16 21.89 9.06
N GLN A 131 -5.28 22.27 8.44
CA GLN A 131 -5.78 21.93 7.09
C GLN A 131 -5.44 20.53 6.52
N ALA A 132 -5.58 19.48 7.32
CA ALA A 132 -5.53 18.11 6.83
C ALA A 132 -6.89 17.67 6.27
N THR A 133 -6.90 16.90 5.18
CA THR A 133 -8.13 16.35 4.58
C THR A 133 -8.08 14.83 4.52
N VAL A 134 -9.23 14.20 4.76
CA VAL A 134 -9.49 12.79 4.39
C VAL A 134 -10.50 12.81 3.26
N THR A 135 -10.08 12.40 2.06
CA THR A 135 -10.92 12.35 0.88
C THR A 135 -11.20 10.89 0.51
N LEU A 136 -12.49 10.53 0.43
CA LEU A 136 -12.95 9.29 -0.18
C LEU A 136 -13.49 9.61 -1.58
N ASP A 137 -12.77 9.20 -2.62
CA ASP A 137 -13.11 9.47 -4.03
C ASP A 137 -13.32 8.14 -4.79
N PRO A 138 -14.51 7.90 -5.37
CA PRO A 138 -14.82 6.68 -6.13
C PRO A 138 -13.88 6.39 -7.32
N GLY A 139 -13.11 7.38 -7.81
CA GLY A 139 -12.15 7.24 -8.90
C GLY A 139 -10.68 7.42 -8.51
N GLN A 140 -10.38 7.92 -7.30
CA GLN A 140 -9.00 8.22 -6.85
C GLN A 140 -8.62 7.53 -5.52
N GLY A 141 -9.56 6.86 -4.87
CA GLY A 141 -9.33 6.07 -3.66
C GLY A 141 -9.43 6.88 -2.36
N VAL A 142 -8.65 6.49 -1.34
CA VAL A 142 -8.60 7.14 -0.03
C VAL A 142 -7.33 7.97 0.08
N THR A 143 -7.45 9.29 0.22
CA THR A 143 -6.29 10.17 0.41
C THR A 143 -6.30 10.83 1.77
N LEU A 144 -5.19 10.71 2.48
CA LEU A 144 -4.85 11.54 3.64
C LEU A 144 -3.90 12.64 3.16
N ALA A 145 -4.21 13.90 3.41
CA ALA A 145 -3.33 15.03 3.10
C ALA A 145 -3.10 15.91 4.34
N ASP A 146 -1.91 16.49 4.49
CA ASP A 146 -1.62 17.53 5.50
C ASP A 146 -1.53 18.93 4.86
N ALA A 147 -1.45 19.97 5.70
CA ALA A 147 -1.31 21.37 5.24
C ALA A 147 0.01 21.68 4.51
N LEU A 148 1.00 20.77 4.57
CA LEU A 148 2.28 20.91 3.88
C LEU A 148 2.25 20.30 2.48
N GLY A 149 1.13 19.68 2.08
CA GLY A 149 0.96 19.05 0.77
C GLY A 149 1.48 17.61 0.70
N ASN A 150 1.82 17.00 1.85
CA ASN A 150 2.16 15.59 1.89
C ASN A 150 0.87 14.77 1.76
N THR A 151 0.89 13.72 0.94
CA THR A 151 -0.26 12.85 0.71
C THR A 151 0.07 11.38 0.89
N ALA A 152 -0.85 10.63 1.49
CA ALA A 152 -0.87 9.17 1.48
C ALA A 152 -2.18 8.71 0.85
N THR A 153 -2.09 8.14 -0.35
CA THR A 153 -3.23 7.72 -1.15
C THR A 153 -3.26 6.21 -1.31
N TYR A 154 -4.35 5.57 -0.89
CA TYR A 154 -4.67 4.19 -1.24
C TYR A 154 -5.60 4.16 -2.45
N GLN A 155 -5.15 3.53 -3.53
CA GLN A 155 -5.92 3.35 -4.77
C GLN A 155 -5.82 1.89 -5.26
N ALA A 156 -6.40 1.57 -6.42
CA ALA A 156 -6.36 0.22 -6.99
C ALA A 156 -4.93 -0.34 -7.16
N SER A 157 -3.94 0.54 -7.40
CA SER A 157 -2.52 0.18 -7.51
C SER A 157 -1.79 0.07 -6.18
N GLY A 158 -2.48 0.25 -5.04
CA GLY A 158 -1.92 0.21 -3.69
C GLY A 158 -1.70 1.58 -3.07
N TRP A 159 -0.82 1.64 -2.07
CA TRP A 159 -0.46 2.87 -1.36
C TRP A 159 0.60 3.65 -2.14
N THR A 160 0.35 4.94 -2.37
CA THR A 160 1.33 5.92 -2.85
C THR A 160 1.49 6.98 -1.77
N VAL A 161 2.73 7.21 -1.32
CA VAL A 161 3.03 8.27 -0.36
C VAL A 161 3.95 9.28 -1.01
N ASN A 162 3.47 10.52 -1.15
CA ASN A 162 4.22 11.63 -1.72
C ASN A 162 4.44 12.66 -0.62
N GLY A 163 5.70 12.88 -0.22
CA GLY A 163 6.05 13.90 0.75
C GLY A 163 6.96 14.94 0.13
N THR A 164 6.62 16.22 0.23
CA THR A 164 7.48 17.34 -0.23
C THR A 164 8.80 17.38 0.55
N ALA A 165 8.80 16.87 1.80
CA ALA A 165 9.97 16.65 2.64
C ALA A 165 10.39 15.17 2.74
N GLY A 166 9.83 14.29 1.88
CA GLY A 166 9.99 12.84 1.95
C GLY A 166 8.97 12.14 2.85
N CYS A 167 8.98 10.80 2.82
CA CYS A 167 8.18 9.93 3.68
C CYS A 167 9.12 9.11 4.57
N ALA A 168 8.77 8.94 5.84
CA ALA A 168 9.55 8.15 6.80
C ALA A 168 8.67 7.14 7.53
N ILE A 169 9.21 5.94 7.73
CA ILE A 169 8.69 4.94 8.67
C ILE A 169 9.54 5.08 9.93
N ASN A 170 9.01 5.75 10.96
CA ASN A 170 9.73 6.01 12.20
C ASN A 170 9.43 4.91 13.22
N GLY A 171 10.25 3.86 13.21
CA GLY A 171 10.10 2.68 14.05
C GLY A 171 9.31 1.54 13.38
N GLY A 172 9.51 0.32 13.88
CA GLY A 172 8.97 -0.90 13.26
C GLY A 172 9.76 -1.35 12.03
N ASP A 173 9.27 -2.42 11.40
CA ASP A 173 9.90 -3.05 10.23
C ASP A 173 9.15 -2.72 8.94
N LEU A 174 9.88 -2.56 7.83
CA LEU A 174 9.32 -2.53 6.49
C LEU A 174 9.39 -3.94 5.88
N ASN A 175 8.24 -4.56 5.65
CA ASN A 175 8.15 -5.84 4.94
C ASN A 175 7.75 -5.62 3.47
N VAL A 176 8.63 -5.99 2.53
CA VAL A 176 8.39 -5.88 1.09
C VAL A 176 8.22 -7.28 0.50
N ASN A 177 6.99 -7.67 0.17
CA ASN A 177 6.72 -8.90 -0.58
C ASN A 177 6.80 -8.61 -2.09
N GLY A 178 8.03 -8.63 -2.62
CA GLY A 178 8.33 -8.31 -4.02
C GLY A 178 9.68 -7.63 -4.18
N ASN A 179 9.76 -6.73 -5.15
CA ASN A 179 10.98 -5.97 -5.45
C ASN A 179 10.92 -4.57 -4.82
N ALA A 180 12.03 -4.10 -4.27
CA ALA A 180 12.23 -2.71 -3.88
C ALA A 180 13.11 -1.99 -4.91
N PHE A 181 12.71 -0.78 -5.32
CA PHE A 181 13.49 0.08 -6.21
C PHE A 181 13.85 1.38 -5.49
N VAL A 182 15.15 1.70 -5.44
CA VAL A 182 15.69 2.89 -4.76
C VAL A 182 16.41 3.75 -5.78
N THR A 183 15.92 4.96 -6.02
CA THR A 183 16.49 5.89 -7.03
C THR A 183 17.80 6.52 -6.58
N ASN A 184 17.97 6.72 -5.26
CA ASN A 184 19.17 7.29 -4.65
C ASN A 184 19.95 6.19 -3.89
N ASN A 185 20.48 6.53 -2.72
CA ASN A 185 21.29 5.61 -1.92
C ASN A 185 20.46 4.91 -0.85
N MET A 186 20.81 3.65 -0.56
CA MET A 186 20.36 2.93 0.63
C MET A 186 21.47 2.99 1.68
N THR A 187 21.16 3.48 2.88
CA THR A 187 22.07 3.46 4.04
C THR A 187 21.50 2.54 5.10
N VAL A 188 22.28 1.57 5.56
CA VAL A 188 21.91 0.61 6.60
C VAL A 188 22.90 0.76 7.75
N GLN A 189 22.40 0.97 8.97
CA GLN A 189 23.26 1.12 10.16
C GLN A 189 23.74 -0.24 10.70
N GLY A 190 22.92 -1.29 10.53
CA GLY A 190 23.28 -2.67 10.83
C GLY A 190 23.74 -3.44 9.59
N ASP A 191 23.56 -4.76 9.62
CA ASP A 191 23.97 -5.65 8.53
C ASP A 191 22.89 -5.82 7.45
N VAL A 192 23.33 -6.10 6.23
CA VAL A 192 22.47 -6.53 5.12
C VAL A 192 22.59 -8.05 4.97
N PHE A 193 21.52 -8.78 5.34
CA PHE A 193 21.46 -10.23 5.21
C PHE A 193 20.98 -10.63 3.81
N LEU A 194 21.87 -11.17 3.00
CA LEU A 194 21.57 -11.70 1.66
C LEU A 194 21.65 -13.23 1.71
N PRO A 195 20.62 -13.98 1.26
CA PRO A 195 20.61 -15.44 1.35
C PRO A 195 21.51 -16.14 0.32
N GLY A 196 22.01 -15.41 -0.69
CA GLY A 196 22.90 -15.96 -1.70
C GLY A 196 24.33 -16.16 -1.20
N ALA A 197 25.09 -16.98 -1.92
CA ALA A 197 26.36 -17.55 -1.47
C ALA A 197 27.62 -16.81 -1.97
N ASP A 198 27.49 -16.03 -3.04
CA ASP A 198 28.58 -15.30 -3.69
C ASP A 198 28.19 -13.85 -4.04
N CYS A 199 29.21 -13.03 -4.25
CA CYS A 199 29.10 -11.73 -4.88
C CYS A 199 29.50 -11.87 -6.35
N ALA A 200 28.55 -11.64 -7.25
CA ALA A 200 28.76 -11.76 -8.68
C ALA A 200 28.70 -10.41 -9.37
N GLU A 201 29.35 -10.30 -10.52
CA GLU A 201 29.22 -9.17 -11.44
C GLU A 201 28.88 -9.66 -12.85
N GLN A 202 28.06 -8.91 -13.59
CA GLN A 202 27.76 -9.21 -14.98
C GLN A 202 28.81 -8.66 -15.94
N PHE A 203 29.45 -9.55 -16.71
CA PHE A 203 30.40 -9.21 -17.76
C PHE A 203 29.87 -9.58 -19.14
N GLU A 204 30.38 -8.90 -20.17
CA GLU A 204 30.10 -9.25 -21.57
C GLU A 204 30.81 -10.54 -21.98
N VAL A 205 30.13 -11.36 -22.77
CA VAL A 205 30.60 -12.67 -23.22
C VAL A 205 30.94 -12.63 -24.71
N ALA A 206 32.10 -13.16 -25.08
CA ALA A 206 32.56 -13.25 -26.45
C ALA A 206 31.83 -14.40 -27.20
N GLY A 207 31.28 -14.06 -28.37
CA GLY A 207 30.66 -15.04 -29.26
C GLY A 207 29.20 -15.40 -28.92
N ALA A 208 28.67 -16.40 -29.61
CA ALA A 208 27.28 -16.88 -29.45
C ALA A 208 27.17 -18.10 -28.51
N THR A 209 28.25 -18.45 -27.81
CA THR A 209 28.29 -19.63 -26.93
C THR A 209 27.70 -19.25 -25.58
N SER A 210 26.61 -19.91 -25.20
CA SER A 210 26.04 -19.77 -23.85
C SER A 210 27.01 -20.34 -22.83
N LEU A 211 27.40 -19.52 -21.85
CA LEU A 211 28.19 -19.95 -20.71
C LEU A 211 27.29 -20.49 -19.62
N GLU A 212 27.49 -21.76 -19.25
CA GLU A 212 26.67 -22.41 -18.24
C GLU A 212 27.18 -22.12 -16.83
N PRO A 213 26.28 -22.02 -15.82
CA PRO A 213 26.66 -21.96 -14.43
C PRO A 213 27.67 -23.05 -14.05
N GLY A 214 28.69 -22.64 -13.29
CA GLY A 214 29.81 -23.45 -12.82
C GLY A 214 30.97 -23.56 -13.80
N MET A 215 30.86 -23.03 -15.03
CA MET A 215 32.00 -22.95 -15.93
C MET A 215 33.05 -21.96 -15.44
N VAL A 216 34.32 -22.33 -15.57
CA VAL A 216 35.45 -21.41 -15.40
C VAL A 216 35.63 -20.58 -16.67
N VAL A 217 35.88 -19.29 -16.50
CA VAL A 217 36.02 -18.34 -17.59
C VAL A 217 37.32 -17.56 -17.53
N VAL A 218 37.78 -17.13 -18.69
CA VAL A 218 38.97 -16.29 -18.88
C VAL A 218 38.61 -15.03 -19.65
N ILE A 219 39.39 -13.97 -19.42
CA ILE A 219 39.34 -12.73 -20.19
C ILE A 219 40.07 -12.98 -21.52
N ASP A 220 39.43 -12.62 -22.63
CA ASP A 220 40.06 -12.65 -23.96
C ASP A 220 40.80 -11.33 -24.28
N ASP A 221 41.43 -11.27 -25.45
CA ASP A 221 42.24 -10.10 -25.84
C ASP A 221 41.40 -8.84 -26.11
N SER A 222 40.07 -8.97 -26.23
CA SER A 222 39.13 -7.85 -26.35
C SER A 222 38.60 -7.37 -25.00
N GLY A 223 38.89 -8.07 -23.92
CA GLY A 223 38.38 -7.79 -22.58
C GLY A 223 37.03 -8.45 -22.27
N MET A 224 36.51 -9.27 -23.19
CA MET A 224 35.28 -10.04 -22.98
C MET A 224 35.58 -11.40 -22.35
N LEU A 225 34.56 -12.04 -21.79
CA LEU A 225 34.70 -13.37 -21.22
C LEU A 225 34.45 -14.48 -22.23
N ARG A 226 35.24 -15.54 -22.12
CA ARG A 226 35.02 -16.81 -22.81
C ARG A 226 35.29 -17.98 -21.89
N GLU A 227 34.88 -19.18 -22.28
CA GLU A 227 35.24 -20.39 -21.54
C GLU A 227 36.76 -20.57 -21.45
N SER A 228 37.25 -21.02 -20.29
CA SER A 228 38.67 -21.36 -20.12
C SER A 228 39.00 -22.65 -20.87
N ASP A 229 40.11 -22.70 -21.61
CA ASP A 229 40.51 -23.88 -22.39
C ASP A 229 42.00 -24.23 -22.29
N GLN A 230 42.76 -23.49 -21.47
CA GLN A 230 44.18 -23.70 -21.23
C GLN A 230 44.46 -23.92 -19.74
N PRO A 231 45.35 -24.88 -19.38
CA PRO A 231 45.78 -25.05 -18.00
C PRO A 231 46.59 -23.84 -17.51
N TYR A 232 46.41 -23.46 -16.25
CA TYR A 232 47.14 -22.34 -15.63
C TYR A 232 47.06 -21.01 -16.40
N ASP A 233 45.88 -20.69 -16.97
CA ASP A 233 45.66 -19.43 -17.66
C ASP A 233 45.57 -18.29 -16.64
N ARG A 234 46.50 -17.34 -16.74
CA ARG A 234 46.57 -16.16 -15.86
C ARG A 234 45.44 -15.16 -16.11
N ARG A 235 44.67 -15.35 -17.17
CA ARG A 235 43.51 -14.52 -17.53
C ARG A 235 42.22 -15.02 -16.88
N VAL A 236 42.29 -15.99 -15.96
CA VAL A 236 41.11 -16.51 -15.25
C VAL A 236 40.35 -15.37 -14.58
N ALA A 237 39.06 -15.26 -14.91
CA ALA A 237 38.19 -14.19 -14.43
C ALA A 237 37.28 -14.65 -13.29
N GLY A 238 37.11 -15.96 -13.11
CA GLY A 238 36.25 -16.54 -12.09
C GLY A 238 35.41 -17.69 -12.62
N VAL A 239 34.26 -17.91 -11.98
CA VAL A 239 33.31 -18.99 -12.27
C VAL A 239 31.93 -18.41 -12.52
N ILE A 240 31.21 -18.90 -13.52
CA ILE A 240 29.82 -18.50 -13.78
C ILE A 240 28.94 -18.89 -12.60
N SER A 241 28.29 -17.90 -11.98
CA SER A 241 27.48 -18.09 -10.78
C SER A 241 26.13 -18.76 -11.07
N GLY A 242 25.48 -19.31 -10.04
CA GLY A 242 24.13 -19.87 -10.11
C GLY A 242 24.04 -21.39 -10.22
N ALA A 243 25.17 -22.10 -10.19
CA ALA A 243 25.20 -23.57 -10.26
C ALA A 243 24.87 -24.25 -8.92
N GLY A 244 24.37 -25.49 -9.02
CA GLY A 244 24.03 -26.31 -7.85
C GLY A 244 22.99 -25.61 -6.96
N THR A 245 23.29 -25.53 -5.67
CA THR A 245 22.44 -24.84 -4.67
C THR A 245 22.90 -23.41 -4.38
N CYS A 246 23.94 -22.90 -5.08
CA CYS A 246 24.43 -21.54 -4.89
C CYS A 246 23.74 -20.58 -5.88
N ARG A 247 23.32 -19.44 -5.36
CA ARG A 247 22.81 -18.29 -6.12
C ARG A 247 23.59 -17.06 -5.63
N PRO A 248 23.83 -16.06 -6.49
CA PRO A 248 24.47 -14.83 -6.04
C PRO A 248 23.60 -14.12 -5.01
N GLY A 249 24.22 -13.64 -3.93
CA GLY A 249 23.58 -12.78 -2.93
C GLY A 249 23.43 -11.35 -3.44
N ILE A 250 24.41 -10.89 -4.20
CA ILE A 250 24.42 -9.61 -4.89
C ILE A 250 24.95 -9.80 -6.32
N VAL A 251 24.34 -9.10 -7.27
CA VAL A 251 24.80 -9.04 -8.66
C VAL A 251 25.08 -7.58 -9.02
N LEU A 252 26.35 -7.26 -9.23
CA LEU A 252 26.82 -5.95 -9.64
C LEU A 252 26.71 -5.80 -11.16
N ASN A 253 26.63 -4.54 -11.62
CA ASN A 253 26.66 -4.20 -13.05
C ASN A 253 25.55 -4.92 -13.86
N ARG A 254 24.38 -5.16 -13.25
CA ARG A 254 23.25 -5.80 -13.92
C ARG A 254 22.57 -4.80 -14.85
N HIS A 255 22.54 -5.09 -16.15
CA HIS A 255 21.87 -4.24 -17.14
C HIS A 255 20.72 -4.97 -17.83
N GLY A 256 19.52 -4.39 -17.73
CA GLY A 256 18.37 -4.77 -18.56
C GLY A 256 17.92 -6.23 -18.41
N PRO A 257 17.08 -6.70 -19.34
CA PRO A 257 16.69 -8.11 -19.44
C PRO A 257 17.89 -8.98 -19.84
N ASP A 258 17.85 -10.26 -19.44
CA ASP A 258 18.84 -11.24 -19.86
C ASP A 258 18.72 -11.50 -21.38
N ASP A 259 19.65 -10.95 -22.16
CA ASP A 259 19.73 -11.12 -23.60
C ASP A 259 20.77 -12.18 -24.01
N GLY A 260 21.31 -12.93 -23.05
CA GLY A 260 22.32 -13.97 -23.24
C GLY A 260 23.72 -13.46 -23.59
N LYS A 261 23.94 -12.15 -23.66
CA LYS A 261 25.26 -11.57 -23.97
C LYS A 261 26.11 -11.28 -22.74
N ARG A 262 25.52 -11.41 -21.55
CA ARG A 262 26.20 -11.16 -20.28
C ARG A 262 26.03 -12.33 -19.35
N ALA A 263 27.10 -12.66 -18.63
CA ALA A 263 27.09 -13.72 -17.64
C ALA A 263 27.49 -13.17 -16.27
N SER A 264 26.85 -13.69 -15.21
CA SER A 264 27.19 -13.34 -13.83
C SER A 264 28.36 -14.20 -13.37
N VAL A 265 29.49 -13.59 -13.05
CA VAL A 265 30.70 -14.28 -12.60
C VAL A 265 30.87 -14.06 -11.11
N ALA A 266 31.02 -15.15 -10.35
CA ALA A 266 31.36 -15.12 -8.95
C ALA A 266 32.78 -14.58 -8.78
N LEU A 267 32.91 -13.43 -8.11
CA LEU A 267 34.22 -12.79 -7.84
C LEU A 267 34.76 -13.16 -6.45
N ILE A 268 33.86 -13.35 -5.50
CA ILE A 268 34.17 -13.76 -4.13
C ILE A 268 32.99 -14.54 -3.54
N GLY A 269 33.30 -15.50 -2.68
CA GLY A 269 32.32 -16.28 -1.93
C GLY A 269 32.25 -17.73 -2.40
N ARG A 270 31.16 -18.41 -2.07
CA ARG A 270 30.98 -19.83 -2.36
C ARG A 270 30.19 -20.02 -3.66
N VAL A 271 30.78 -20.75 -4.61
CA VAL A 271 30.14 -21.10 -5.88
C VAL A 271 30.37 -22.58 -6.19
N PHE A 272 29.49 -23.19 -6.98
CA PHE A 272 29.76 -24.50 -7.56
C PHE A 272 30.59 -24.35 -8.82
N CYS A 273 31.68 -25.11 -8.94
CA CYS A 273 32.60 -25.08 -10.05
C CYS A 273 32.64 -26.45 -10.74
N LYS A 274 32.62 -26.46 -12.07
CA LYS A 274 32.94 -27.63 -12.88
C LYS A 274 34.42 -27.89 -12.73
N VAL A 275 34.79 -29.10 -12.34
CA VAL A 275 36.18 -29.50 -12.10
C VAL A 275 36.49 -30.79 -12.81
N ASP A 276 37.76 -30.96 -13.16
CA ASP A 276 38.34 -32.15 -13.77
C ASP A 276 39.47 -32.68 -12.87
N ALA A 277 39.23 -33.86 -12.31
CA ALA A 277 40.14 -34.60 -11.45
C ALA A 277 40.81 -35.78 -12.17
N THR A 278 40.68 -35.90 -13.50
CA THR A 278 41.24 -37.03 -14.29
C THR A 278 42.77 -37.13 -14.21
N MET A 279 43.46 -36.00 -14.07
CA MET A 279 44.93 -35.97 -13.93
C MET A 279 45.40 -36.03 -12.47
N SER A 280 44.58 -35.53 -11.54
CA SER A 280 44.85 -35.52 -10.11
C SER A 280 43.54 -35.35 -9.35
N GLY A 281 43.32 -36.20 -8.34
CA GLY A 281 42.25 -35.99 -7.37
C GLY A 281 42.30 -34.60 -6.74
N ILE A 282 41.13 -34.09 -6.36
CA ILE A 282 40.94 -32.82 -5.67
C ILE A 282 40.54 -33.12 -4.22
N ALA A 283 41.28 -32.60 -3.27
CA ALA A 283 40.97 -32.64 -1.84
C ALA A 283 40.41 -31.31 -1.34
N VAL A 284 39.78 -31.31 -0.17
CA VAL A 284 39.31 -30.08 0.49
C VAL A 284 40.50 -29.17 0.81
N GLY A 285 40.42 -27.90 0.43
CA GLY A 285 41.45 -26.90 0.65
C GLY A 285 42.49 -26.77 -0.46
N ASP A 286 42.48 -27.69 -1.43
CA ASP A 286 43.34 -27.63 -2.62
C ASP A 286 43.09 -26.34 -3.39
N LEU A 287 44.18 -25.73 -3.86
CA LEU A 287 44.12 -24.61 -4.78
C LEU A 287 43.65 -25.13 -6.15
N LEU A 288 42.78 -24.37 -6.80
CA LEU A 288 42.24 -24.70 -8.11
C LEU A 288 42.68 -23.67 -9.15
N THR A 289 42.92 -24.14 -10.37
CA THR A 289 43.31 -23.35 -11.54
C THR A 289 42.51 -23.82 -12.76
N THR A 290 42.54 -23.11 -13.88
CA THR A 290 41.93 -23.57 -15.15
C THR A 290 42.48 -24.93 -15.61
N SER A 291 41.63 -25.75 -16.24
CA SER A 291 41.93 -27.06 -16.83
C SER A 291 42.15 -26.97 -18.35
N PRO A 292 42.82 -27.94 -19.00
CA PRO A 292 42.74 -28.10 -20.46
C PRO A 292 41.33 -28.48 -20.95
N VAL A 293 40.43 -28.93 -20.06
CA VAL A 293 39.03 -29.18 -20.43
C VAL A 293 38.25 -27.87 -20.41
N PRO A 294 37.57 -27.52 -21.52
CA PRO A 294 36.82 -26.27 -21.63
C PRO A 294 35.87 -26.03 -20.45
N GLY A 295 35.97 -24.86 -19.83
CA GLY A 295 35.15 -24.43 -18.71
C GLY A 295 35.34 -25.19 -17.39
N HIS A 296 36.39 -26.00 -17.23
CA HIS A 296 36.63 -26.74 -15.98
C HIS A 296 37.85 -26.18 -15.22
N ALA A 297 37.85 -26.33 -13.90
CA ALA A 297 39.03 -26.18 -13.07
C ALA A 297 39.74 -27.52 -12.85
N MET A 298 41.00 -27.50 -12.43
CA MET A 298 41.76 -28.65 -11.97
C MET A 298 42.60 -28.26 -10.73
N CYS A 299 43.18 -29.25 -10.05
CA CYS A 299 44.10 -28.98 -8.93
C CYS A 299 45.35 -28.22 -9.41
N ALA A 300 45.70 -27.13 -8.72
CA ALA A 300 46.87 -26.29 -9.00
C ALA A 300 48.13 -26.86 -8.32
N SER A 301 48.58 -28.01 -8.81
CA SER A 301 49.72 -28.76 -8.25
C SER A 301 51.10 -28.18 -8.57
N ASP A 302 51.26 -27.40 -9.67
CA ASP A 302 52.51 -26.72 -10.01
C ASP A 302 52.54 -25.30 -9.44
N SER A 303 53.23 -25.14 -8.30
CA SER A 303 53.38 -23.87 -7.61
C SER A 303 54.08 -22.79 -8.43
N ARG A 304 54.85 -23.14 -9.47
CA ARG A 304 55.54 -22.16 -10.33
C ARG A 304 54.59 -21.49 -11.32
N LEU A 305 53.50 -22.16 -11.67
CA LEU A 305 52.47 -21.65 -12.59
C LEU A 305 51.26 -21.08 -11.85
N ALA A 306 51.07 -21.46 -10.58
CA ALA A 306 49.89 -21.10 -9.80
C ALA A 306 49.71 -19.59 -9.56
N PHE A 307 50.81 -18.83 -9.42
CA PHE A 307 50.71 -17.40 -9.12
C PHE A 307 49.98 -16.64 -10.23
N GLY A 308 48.81 -16.07 -9.94
CA GLY A 308 47.94 -15.38 -10.89
C GLY A 308 47.06 -16.28 -11.76
N ALA A 309 47.08 -17.60 -11.58
CA ALA A 309 46.20 -18.55 -12.26
C ALA A 309 45.24 -19.30 -11.31
N VAL A 310 45.44 -19.15 -10.00
CA VAL A 310 44.55 -19.72 -8.98
C VAL A 310 43.24 -18.94 -8.93
N LEU A 311 42.12 -19.66 -8.99
CA LEU A 311 40.77 -19.10 -8.93
C LEU A 311 40.08 -19.31 -7.57
N GLY A 312 40.61 -20.20 -6.73
CA GLY A 312 40.02 -20.46 -5.42
C GLY A 312 40.48 -21.76 -4.77
N LYS A 313 39.73 -22.19 -3.76
CA LYS A 313 39.96 -23.41 -2.99
C LYS A 313 38.77 -24.36 -3.03
N ALA A 314 39.02 -25.66 -3.16
CA ALA A 314 37.98 -26.67 -3.10
C ALA A 314 37.35 -26.76 -1.70
N LEU A 315 36.02 -26.84 -1.62
CA LEU A 315 35.28 -27.08 -0.35
C LEU A 315 34.76 -28.52 -0.25
N GLN A 316 34.87 -29.30 -1.32
CA GLN A 316 34.49 -30.71 -1.37
C GLN A 316 35.51 -31.47 -2.24
N PRO A 317 35.83 -32.73 -1.92
CA PRO A 317 36.75 -33.51 -2.73
C PRO A 317 36.08 -34.08 -3.99
N LEU A 318 36.90 -34.38 -4.99
CA LEU A 318 36.56 -35.23 -6.14
C LEU A 318 37.75 -36.16 -6.42
N ALA A 319 37.56 -37.47 -6.27
CA ALA A 319 38.67 -38.43 -6.34
C ALA A 319 39.19 -38.65 -7.78
N ASP A 320 38.29 -38.66 -8.77
CA ASP A 320 38.59 -38.89 -10.18
C ASP A 320 37.43 -38.37 -11.06
N GLY A 321 37.69 -38.21 -12.36
CA GLY A 321 36.70 -37.82 -13.36
C GLY A 321 36.32 -36.35 -13.32
N ARG A 322 35.14 -36.02 -13.85
CA ARG A 322 34.63 -34.64 -13.90
C ARG A 322 33.41 -34.51 -13.00
N GLY A 323 33.28 -33.37 -12.35
CA GLY A 323 32.18 -33.14 -11.42
C GLY A 323 31.91 -31.67 -11.17
N LEU A 324 30.83 -31.41 -10.46
CA LEU A 324 30.47 -30.08 -9.98
C LEU A 324 30.65 -30.06 -8.46
N ILE A 325 31.60 -29.27 -7.95
CA ILE A 325 31.89 -29.19 -6.51
C ILE A 325 31.79 -27.75 -5.99
N PRO A 326 31.40 -27.52 -4.73
CA PRO A 326 31.51 -26.20 -4.13
C PRO A 326 32.98 -25.82 -3.94
N ILE A 327 33.29 -24.56 -4.25
CA ILE A 327 34.59 -23.95 -4.04
C ILE A 327 34.41 -22.59 -3.36
N LEU A 328 35.46 -22.13 -2.67
CA LEU A 328 35.59 -20.75 -2.22
C LEU A 328 36.38 -19.99 -3.29
N VAL A 329 35.72 -19.09 -4.02
CA VAL A 329 36.38 -18.20 -4.99
C VAL A 329 37.07 -17.08 -4.24
N ALA A 330 38.32 -16.84 -4.61
CA ALA A 330 39.10 -15.69 -4.20
C ALA A 330 40.09 -15.39 -5.34
N LEU A 331 39.72 -14.47 -6.23
CA LEU A 331 40.59 -14.01 -7.29
C LEU A 331 41.62 -13.03 -6.68
N GLN A 332 42.91 -13.30 -6.86
CA GLN A 332 44.03 -12.47 -6.38
C GLN A 332 44.93 -12.05 -7.55
#